data_AF-A0A7X1DR28-F1
#
_entry.id   AF-A0A7X1DR28-F1
#
_cell.length_a   1.000
_cell.length_b   1.000
_cell.length_c   1.000
_cell.angle_alpha   90.00
_cell.angle_beta   90.00
_cell.angle_gamma   90.00
#
_symmetry.space_group_name_H-M   'P 1'
#
loop_
_entity.id
_entity.type
_entity.pdbx_description
1 polymer ?
#
loop_
_entity_poly.entity_id
_entity_poly.type
_entity_poly.pdbx_seq_one_letter_code
_entity_poly.pdbx_strand_id
1 'polypeptide(L)'
;MVQKNWTVNRLEHSVGVMLLVKKFGAKLDEQIAALLHDISHTSFSHVVDYLMQDKEEGYHDSIFLETLEKNGITAMVDVESLGLDDLTRYTLLEQPSPLLCADRIDYFLRDMLVYGHISRCEVDAFLEALCVVDGRFVITSEEMALWYIRNYERYVSFVLLEPKNVYSAWKMSEILRYAMQKHYIELDLLKQSTDNNIIAHLQGIHDIHLQRELATLHPDIAVEINNQTYDFYMTGKTRVVDPLVLTERGVVPISTINKEAQESIQFLEKQFEIGSFIRQIHV
;
A
#
# COMPACT_ATOMS: atom_id res chain seq x y z
N MET A 1 -8.99 -2.78 -16.30
CA MET A 1 -8.17 -3.16 -15.14
C MET A 1 -7.51 -4.49 -15.43
N VAL A 2 -6.24 -4.63 -15.03
CA VAL A 2 -5.39 -5.76 -15.44
C VAL A 2 -5.61 -7.00 -14.55
N GLN A 3 -5.95 -6.80 -13.27
CA GLN A 3 -6.35 -7.86 -12.34
C GLN A 3 -7.85 -7.72 -12.03
N LYS A 4 -8.68 -8.70 -12.42
CA LYS A 4 -10.16 -8.60 -12.25
C LYS A 4 -10.63 -8.79 -10.81
N ASN A 5 -9.90 -9.57 -10.03
CA ASN A 5 -10.30 -9.97 -8.68
C ASN A 5 -9.68 -9.09 -7.60
N TRP A 6 -8.92 -8.07 -7.98
CA TRP A 6 -8.30 -7.14 -7.04
C TRP A 6 -9.24 -5.96 -6.79
N THR A 7 -10.04 -6.07 -5.73
CA THR A 7 -11.18 -5.17 -5.47
C THR A 7 -11.10 -4.43 -4.14
N VAL A 8 -10.00 -4.58 -3.41
CA VAL A 8 -9.79 -3.85 -2.15
C VAL A 8 -9.78 -2.34 -2.41
N ASN A 9 -10.26 -1.56 -1.45
CA ASN A 9 -10.28 -0.09 -1.56
C ASN A 9 -9.86 0.58 -0.25
N ARG A 10 -9.48 1.85 -0.35
CA ARG A 10 -8.94 2.62 0.79
C ARG A 10 -9.95 2.89 1.90
N LEU A 11 -11.25 2.92 1.59
CA LEU A 11 -12.29 3.06 2.60
C LEU A 11 -12.33 1.82 3.51
N GLU A 12 -12.40 0.63 2.92
CA GLU A 12 -12.40 -0.63 3.67
C GLU A 12 -11.11 -0.85 4.44
N HIS A 13 -9.97 -0.47 3.85
CA HIS A 13 -8.68 -0.45 4.51
C HIS A 13 -8.68 0.48 5.72
N SER A 14 -9.04 1.76 5.55
CA SER A 14 -9.11 2.74 6.64
C SER A 14 -10.02 2.30 7.79
N VAL A 15 -11.18 1.72 7.47
CA VAL A 15 -12.07 1.11 8.47
C VAL A 15 -11.39 -0.07 9.16
N GLY A 16 -10.68 -0.92 8.43
CA GLY A 16 -9.93 -2.05 8.95
C GLY A 16 -8.81 -1.63 9.91
N VAL A 17 -8.00 -0.65 9.53
CA VAL A 17 -6.93 -0.08 10.38
C VAL A 17 -7.53 0.50 11.67
N MET A 18 -8.61 1.27 11.57
CA MET A 18 -9.32 1.81 12.75
C MET A 18 -9.84 0.70 13.68
N LEU A 19 -10.44 -0.35 13.12
CA LEU A 19 -10.92 -1.49 13.91
C LEU A 19 -9.76 -2.29 14.53
N LEU A 20 -8.63 -2.39 13.83
CA LEU A 20 -7.45 -3.08 14.31
C LEU A 20 -6.83 -2.34 15.50
N VAL A 21 -6.53 -1.05 15.39
CA VAL A 21 -5.98 -0.28 16.52
C VAL A 21 -6.95 -0.30 17.72
N LYS A 22 -8.27 -0.21 17.47
CA LYS A 22 -9.31 -0.35 18.50
C LYS A 22 -9.25 -1.69 19.21
N LYS A 23 -9.13 -2.80 18.46
CA LYS A 23 -9.02 -4.16 19.01
C LYS A 23 -7.83 -4.28 19.97
N PHE A 24 -6.75 -3.55 19.71
CA PHE A 24 -5.52 -3.59 20.48
C PHE A 24 -5.38 -2.45 21.51
N GLY A 25 -6.48 -1.78 21.84
CA GLY A 25 -6.55 -0.88 22.99
C GLY A 25 -6.19 0.58 22.71
N ALA A 26 -6.11 0.97 21.44
CA ALA A 26 -5.94 2.37 21.04
C ALA A 26 -7.06 3.25 21.60
N LYS A 27 -6.70 4.47 22.00
CA LYS A 27 -7.66 5.48 22.45
C LYS A 27 -8.47 6.03 21.27
N LEU A 28 -9.52 6.81 21.57
CA LEU A 28 -10.43 7.32 20.55
C LEU A 28 -9.73 8.22 19.53
N ASP A 29 -8.78 9.03 19.98
CA ASP A 29 -7.94 9.90 19.17
C ASP A 29 -7.15 9.11 18.11
N GLU A 30 -6.46 8.05 18.51
CA GLU A 30 -5.76 7.12 17.61
C GLU A 30 -6.71 6.37 16.67
N GLN A 31 -7.90 6.00 17.14
CA GLN A 31 -8.93 5.38 16.28
C GLN A 31 -9.42 6.34 15.19
N ILE A 32 -9.61 7.63 15.51
CA ILE A 32 -10.00 8.66 14.55
C ILE A 32 -8.86 8.91 13.57
N ALA A 33 -7.64 9.06 14.06
CA ALA A 33 -6.45 9.19 13.22
C ALA A 33 -6.32 8.00 12.25
N ALA A 34 -6.49 6.77 12.75
CA ALA A 34 -6.45 5.56 11.94
C ALA A 34 -7.56 5.49 10.89
N LEU A 35 -8.76 6.03 11.16
CA LEU A 35 -9.82 6.10 10.17
C LEU A 35 -9.52 7.12 9.06
N LEU A 36 -8.79 8.17 9.39
CA LEU A 36 -8.54 9.29 8.49
C LEU A 36 -7.22 9.16 7.72
N HIS A 37 -6.25 8.36 8.19
CA HIS A 37 -4.86 8.38 7.71
C HIS A 37 -4.71 8.37 6.17
N ASP A 38 -5.59 7.65 5.49
CA ASP A 38 -5.53 7.41 4.05
C ASP A 38 -6.48 8.30 3.21
N ILE A 39 -7.19 9.24 3.85
CA ILE A 39 -8.23 10.07 3.21
C ILE A 39 -7.71 10.94 2.06
N SER A 40 -6.41 11.27 2.09
CA SER A 40 -5.75 12.16 1.14
C SER A 40 -5.16 11.45 -0.07
N HIS A 41 -5.30 10.13 -0.16
CA HIS A 41 -4.92 9.43 -1.38
C HIS A 41 -5.77 9.87 -2.57
N THR A 42 -5.09 10.10 -3.69
CA THR A 42 -5.74 10.44 -4.95
C THR A 42 -6.31 9.21 -5.65
N SER A 43 -7.10 9.43 -6.70
CA SER A 43 -7.45 8.37 -7.65
C SER A 43 -6.21 7.58 -8.07
N PHE A 44 -6.35 6.25 -8.12
CA PHE A 44 -5.30 5.27 -8.37
C PHE A 44 -4.16 5.27 -7.35
N SER A 45 -4.41 5.72 -6.12
CA SER A 45 -3.48 5.54 -4.99
C SER A 45 -2.09 6.10 -5.29
N HIS A 46 -1.04 5.27 -5.27
CA HIS A 46 0.35 5.68 -5.45
C HIS A 46 0.73 6.04 -6.90
N VAL A 47 -0.20 5.96 -7.86
CA VAL A 47 0.09 6.39 -9.23
C VAL A 47 0.48 7.87 -9.30
N VAL A 48 -0.06 8.70 -8.41
CA VAL A 48 0.30 10.13 -8.32
C VAL A 48 1.77 10.33 -7.91
N ASP A 49 2.32 9.46 -7.07
CA ASP A 49 3.71 9.57 -6.64
C ASP A 49 4.67 9.44 -7.84
N TYR A 50 4.36 8.53 -8.78
CA TYR A 50 5.09 8.41 -10.04
C TYR A 50 4.92 9.61 -10.98
N LEU A 51 3.75 10.28 -10.95
CA LEU A 51 3.55 11.53 -11.69
C LEU A 51 4.41 12.67 -11.13
N MET A 52 4.55 12.71 -9.80
CA MET A 52 5.34 13.72 -9.09
C MET A 52 6.83 13.38 -8.99
N GLN A 53 7.22 12.17 -9.42
CA GLN A 53 8.58 11.63 -9.22
C GLN A 53 8.97 11.55 -7.73
N ASP A 54 7.98 11.36 -6.87
CA ASP A 54 8.18 11.14 -5.44
C ASP A 54 8.49 9.67 -5.17
N LYS A 55 9.71 9.39 -4.69
CA LYS A 55 10.17 8.03 -4.40
C LYS A 55 9.78 7.56 -3.01
N GLU A 56 9.44 8.48 -2.11
CA GLU A 56 9.05 8.15 -0.74
C GLU A 56 7.55 7.83 -0.62
N GLU A 57 6.82 8.00 -1.73
CA GLU A 57 5.38 7.79 -1.84
C GLU A 57 4.57 8.64 -0.83
N GLY A 58 5.04 9.87 -0.57
CA GLY A 58 4.56 10.77 0.49
C GLY A 58 3.68 11.92 -0.01
N TYR A 59 3.24 11.90 -1.27
CA TYR A 59 2.41 12.98 -1.80
C TYR A 59 1.10 13.13 -1.02
N HIS A 60 0.45 12.01 -0.68
CA HIS A 60 -0.79 11.99 0.09
C HIS A 60 -0.62 12.59 1.50
N ASP A 61 0.50 12.34 2.17
CA ASP A 61 0.85 12.97 3.46
C ASP A 61 0.94 14.49 3.32
N SER A 62 1.57 14.96 2.24
CA SER A 62 1.79 16.40 2.02
C SER A 62 0.50 17.21 1.83
N ILE A 63 -0.59 16.57 1.37
CA ILE A 63 -1.90 17.20 1.15
C ILE A 63 -2.94 16.77 2.19
N PHE A 64 -2.54 16.09 3.27
CA PHE A 64 -3.46 15.53 4.26
C PHE A 64 -4.34 16.61 4.92
N LEU A 65 -3.73 17.64 5.51
CA LEU A 65 -4.46 18.72 6.18
C LEU A 65 -5.32 19.53 5.21
N GLU A 66 -4.82 19.81 4.00
CA GLU A 66 -5.59 20.46 2.92
C GLU A 66 -6.83 19.63 2.57
N THR A 67 -6.69 18.31 2.51
CA THR A 67 -7.79 17.39 2.21
C THR A 67 -8.84 17.41 3.32
N LEU A 68 -8.43 17.39 4.59
CA LEU A 68 -9.35 17.48 5.71
C LEU A 68 -10.16 18.79 5.67
N GLU A 69 -9.49 19.91 5.39
CA GLU A 69 -10.14 21.22 5.31
C GLU A 69 -11.14 21.29 4.14
N LYS A 70 -10.70 20.91 2.93
CA LYS A 70 -11.54 20.95 1.73
C LYS A 70 -12.78 20.07 1.83
N ASN A 71 -12.69 18.95 2.55
CA ASN A 71 -13.81 18.04 2.78
C ASN A 71 -14.64 18.41 4.02
N GLY A 72 -14.36 19.54 4.68
CA GLY A 72 -15.12 20.01 5.85
C GLY A 72 -14.92 19.18 7.11
N ILE A 73 -13.90 18.32 7.15
CA ILE A 73 -13.59 17.46 8.30
C ILE A 73 -13.10 18.30 9.48
N THR A 74 -12.32 19.36 9.21
CA THR A 74 -11.84 20.31 10.23
C THR A 74 -12.96 21.08 10.93
N ALA A 75 -14.19 21.09 10.37
CA ALA A 75 -15.36 21.64 11.05
C ALA A 75 -16.01 20.66 12.04
N MET A 76 -15.69 19.37 11.93
CA MET A 76 -16.24 18.30 12.77
C MET A 76 -15.25 17.83 13.85
N VAL A 77 -13.95 17.98 13.59
CA VAL A 77 -12.88 17.53 14.48
C VAL A 77 -11.84 18.61 14.70
N ASP A 78 -11.30 18.67 15.91
CA ASP A 78 -10.19 19.56 16.26
C ASP A 78 -8.86 18.85 15.95
N VAL A 79 -8.25 19.26 14.84
CA VAL A 79 -6.99 18.71 14.28
C VAL A 79 -5.86 18.73 15.29
N GLU A 80 -5.70 19.83 16.04
CA GLU A 80 -4.60 20.00 16.99
C GLU A 80 -4.80 19.10 18.21
N SER A 81 -6.03 19.09 18.76
CA SER A 81 -6.36 18.25 19.92
C SER A 81 -6.25 16.76 19.63
N LEU A 82 -6.56 16.35 18.39
CA LEU A 82 -6.45 14.98 17.89
C LEU A 82 -5.09 14.68 17.29
N GLY A 83 -4.15 15.63 17.29
CA GLY A 83 -2.80 15.41 16.75
C GLY A 83 -2.76 14.92 15.31
N LEU A 84 -3.71 15.35 14.48
CA LEU A 84 -3.80 14.96 13.06
C LEU A 84 -2.73 15.66 12.20
N ASP A 85 -2.00 16.62 12.77
CA ASP A 85 -0.84 17.27 12.16
C ASP A 85 0.41 16.39 12.14
N ASP A 86 0.46 15.37 13.00
CA ASP A 86 1.56 14.41 13.07
C ASP A 86 1.04 13.05 13.53
N LEU A 87 0.71 12.20 12.57
CA LEU A 87 0.20 10.85 12.80
C LEU A 87 1.24 9.92 13.43
N THR A 88 2.54 10.25 13.36
CA THR A 88 3.62 9.41 13.89
C THR A 88 3.59 9.30 15.42
N ARG A 89 2.84 10.18 16.10
CA ARG A 89 2.57 10.06 17.55
C ARG A 89 1.73 8.83 17.91
N TYR A 90 0.99 8.28 16.94
CA TYR A 90 0.13 7.12 17.10
C TYR A 90 0.86 5.84 16.75
N THR A 91 1.53 5.27 17.74
CA THR A 91 2.49 4.19 17.55
C THR A 91 1.86 2.85 17.13
N LEU A 92 0.54 2.65 17.31
CA LEU A 92 -0.14 1.47 16.74
C LEU A 92 -0.54 1.74 15.29
N LEU A 93 -1.00 2.95 14.97
CA LEU A 93 -1.35 3.33 13.60
C LEU A 93 -0.13 3.22 12.68
N GLU A 94 0.97 3.89 13.04
CA GLU A 94 2.15 4.03 12.21
C GLU A 94 3.44 3.73 12.98
N GLN A 95 4.37 3.07 12.31
CA GLN A 95 5.73 2.83 12.77
C GLN A 95 6.72 3.02 11.62
N PRO A 96 7.96 3.43 11.89
CA PRO A 96 9.02 3.33 10.91
C PRO A 96 9.22 1.89 10.42
N SER A 97 9.45 1.73 9.12
CA SER A 97 9.90 0.45 8.56
C SER A 97 11.21 0.03 9.24
N PRO A 98 11.42 -1.27 9.57
CA PRO A 98 10.63 -2.44 9.17
C PRO A 98 9.62 -2.92 10.22
N LEU A 99 9.26 -2.09 11.21
CA LEU A 99 8.34 -2.51 12.27
C LEU A 99 6.90 -2.66 11.75
N LEU A 100 6.13 -3.53 12.40
CA LEU A 100 4.70 -3.64 12.14
C LEU A 100 3.93 -2.46 12.74
N CYS A 101 2.95 -1.98 11.98
CA CYS A 101 1.91 -1.06 12.40
C CYS A 101 0.56 -1.51 11.82
N ALA A 102 -0.53 -0.90 12.26
CA ALA A 102 -1.87 -1.31 11.88
C ALA A 102 -2.14 -1.17 10.38
N ASP A 103 -1.60 -0.12 9.74
CA ASP A 103 -1.63 0.05 8.29
C ASP A 103 -1.04 -1.18 7.57
N ARG A 104 0.22 -1.51 7.88
CA ARG A 104 0.92 -2.67 7.28
C ARG A 104 0.25 -4.01 7.54
N ILE A 105 -0.30 -4.18 8.73
CA ILE A 105 -1.02 -5.41 9.08
C ILE A 105 -2.33 -5.51 8.28
N ASP A 106 -3.11 -4.42 8.19
CA ASP A 106 -4.40 -4.46 7.50
C ASP A 106 -4.23 -4.70 6.00
N TYR A 107 -3.42 -3.91 5.28
CA TYR A 107 -3.30 -4.10 3.82
C TYR A 107 -2.80 -5.51 3.49
N PHE A 108 -1.85 -6.03 4.28
CA PHE A 108 -1.29 -7.36 4.05
C PHE A 108 -2.35 -8.45 4.22
N LEU A 109 -3.04 -8.46 5.37
CA LEU A 109 -4.04 -9.49 5.65
C LEU A 109 -5.23 -9.36 4.71
N ARG A 110 -5.65 -8.13 4.40
CA ARG A 110 -6.78 -7.84 3.52
C ARG A 110 -6.51 -8.32 2.11
N ASP A 111 -5.39 -7.92 1.53
CA ASP A 111 -5.03 -8.31 0.16
C ASP A 111 -4.87 -9.82 0.06
N MET A 112 -4.08 -10.41 0.98
CA MET A 112 -3.82 -11.85 0.96
C MET A 112 -5.11 -12.67 1.15
N LEU A 113 -6.06 -12.19 1.95
CA LEU A 113 -7.36 -12.84 2.14
C LEU A 113 -8.26 -12.68 0.91
N VAL A 114 -8.45 -11.45 0.43
CA VAL A 114 -9.36 -11.14 -0.69
C VAL A 114 -8.87 -11.78 -1.99
N TYR A 115 -7.55 -11.83 -2.20
CA TYR A 115 -6.95 -12.43 -3.39
C TYR A 115 -6.77 -13.96 -3.26
N GLY A 116 -7.16 -14.55 -2.12
CA GLY A 116 -7.22 -16.00 -1.92
C GLY A 116 -5.87 -16.66 -1.68
N HIS A 117 -4.89 -15.92 -1.17
CA HIS A 117 -3.55 -16.44 -0.84
C HIS A 117 -3.46 -17.01 0.59
N ILE A 118 -4.31 -16.54 1.51
CA ILE A 118 -4.49 -17.06 2.87
C ILE A 118 -5.98 -17.22 3.18
N SER A 119 -6.29 -18.07 4.16
CA SER A 119 -7.64 -18.34 4.63
C SER A 119 -8.06 -17.43 5.80
N ARG A 120 -9.37 -17.36 6.05
CA ARG A 120 -9.89 -16.65 7.22
C ARG A 120 -9.36 -17.22 8.54
N CYS A 121 -9.21 -18.54 8.64
CA CYS A 121 -8.66 -19.20 9.83
C CYS A 121 -7.22 -18.76 10.10
N GLU A 122 -6.41 -18.59 9.05
CA GLU A 122 -5.03 -18.09 9.19
C GLU A 122 -5.01 -16.63 9.64
N VAL A 123 -5.88 -15.78 9.08
CA VAL A 123 -6.03 -14.39 9.53
C VAL A 123 -6.42 -14.33 11.01
N ASP A 124 -7.42 -15.11 11.42
CA ASP A 124 -7.88 -15.12 12.82
C ASP A 124 -6.76 -15.63 13.75
N ALA A 125 -6.04 -16.69 13.36
CA ALA A 125 -4.90 -17.22 14.12
C ALA A 125 -3.76 -16.20 14.26
N PHE A 126 -3.42 -15.46 13.19
CA PHE A 126 -2.43 -14.40 13.25
C PHE A 126 -2.86 -13.26 14.18
N LEU A 127 -4.12 -12.83 14.09
CA LEU A 127 -4.66 -11.78 14.96
C LEU A 127 -4.72 -12.20 16.44
N GLU A 128 -4.93 -13.49 16.74
CA GLU A 128 -4.85 -14.04 18.10
C GLU A 128 -3.40 -14.10 18.63
N ALA A 129 -2.44 -14.25 17.73
CA ALA A 129 -1.03 -14.28 18.04
C ALA A 129 -0.37 -12.88 18.05
N LEU A 130 -1.16 -11.80 17.95
CA LEU A 130 -0.68 -10.43 18.15
C LEU A 130 -0.94 -9.95 19.58
N CYS A 131 -0.01 -9.18 20.12
CA CYS A 131 -0.21 -8.39 21.34
C CYS A 131 0.47 -7.02 21.19
N VAL A 132 0.27 -6.15 22.18
CA VAL A 132 0.91 -4.83 22.24
C VAL A 132 1.85 -4.77 23.44
N VAL A 133 3.10 -4.40 23.20
CA VAL A 133 4.11 -4.13 24.23
C VAL A 133 4.74 -2.78 23.95
N ASP A 134 4.68 -1.87 24.92
CA ASP A 134 5.18 -0.50 24.81
C ASP A 134 4.72 0.22 23.53
N GLY A 135 3.42 0.14 23.25
CA GLY A 135 2.79 0.80 22.09
C GLY A 135 3.15 0.21 20.72
N ARG A 136 3.74 -0.99 20.68
CA ARG A 136 4.15 -1.67 19.43
C ARG A 136 3.48 -3.03 19.30
N PHE A 137 3.14 -3.41 18.07
CA PHE A 137 2.70 -4.77 17.75
C PHE A 137 3.84 -5.77 17.93
N VAL A 138 3.56 -6.85 18.64
CA VAL A 138 4.47 -7.95 18.91
C VAL A 138 3.74 -9.27 18.62
N ILE A 139 4.42 -10.18 17.91
CA ILE A 139 3.91 -11.53 17.65
C ILE A 139 4.28 -12.42 18.84
N THR A 140 3.33 -13.19 19.35
CA THR A 140 3.48 -13.95 20.60
C THR A 140 4.29 -15.24 20.46
N SER A 141 4.57 -15.69 19.23
CA SER A 141 5.38 -16.89 18.98
C SER A 141 6.27 -16.73 17.74
N GLU A 142 7.42 -17.40 17.78
CA GLU A 142 8.34 -17.48 16.64
C GLU A 142 7.68 -18.17 15.43
N GLU A 143 6.88 -19.20 15.66
CA GLU A 143 6.15 -19.92 14.60
C GLU A 143 5.23 -18.99 13.80
N MET A 144 4.45 -18.15 14.49
CA MET A 144 3.56 -17.21 13.81
C MET A 144 4.34 -16.08 13.14
N ALA A 145 5.47 -15.66 13.71
CA ALA A 145 6.34 -14.69 13.06
C ALA A 145 6.91 -15.23 11.74
N LEU A 146 7.30 -16.50 11.69
CA LEU A 146 7.71 -17.16 10.45
C LEU A 146 6.57 -17.33 9.47
N TRP A 147 5.36 -17.67 9.93
CA TRP A 147 4.17 -17.66 9.06
C TRP A 147 3.98 -16.29 8.41
N TYR A 148 4.13 -15.21 9.18
CA TYR A 148 4.01 -13.86 8.66
C TYR A 148 5.10 -13.55 7.63
N ILE A 149 6.37 -13.81 7.94
CA ILE A 149 7.50 -13.57 7.02
C ILE A 149 7.30 -14.31 5.70
N ARG A 150 7.00 -15.62 5.74
CA ARG A 150 6.78 -16.43 4.53
C ARG A 150 5.64 -15.88 3.67
N ASN A 151 4.52 -15.50 4.30
CA ASN A 151 3.39 -14.96 3.56
C ASN A 151 3.65 -13.53 3.08
N TYR A 152 4.43 -12.74 3.80
CA TYR A 152 4.80 -11.40 3.37
C TYR A 152 5.76 -11.43 2.17
N GLU A 153 6.71 -12.37 2.12
CA GLU A 153 7.53 -12.59 0.92
C GLU A 153 6.68 -12.98 -0.30
N ARG A 154 5.67 -13.85 -0.10
CA ARG A 154 4.67 -14.18 -1.13
C ARG A 154 3.85 -12.95 -1.53
N TYR A 155 3.44 -12.12 -0.57
CA TYR A 155 2.69 -10.89 -0.82
C TYR A 155 3.48 -9.91 -1.69
N VAL A 156 4.77 -9.72 -1.38
CA VAL A 156 5.66 -8.89 -2.21
C VAL A 156 5.71 -9.44 -3.64
N SER A 157 5.87 -10.75 -3.81
CA SER A 157 6.04 -11.35 -5.14
C SER A 157 4.75 -11.43 -5.97
N PHE A 158 3.62 -11.75 -5.34
CA PHE A 158 2.34 -11.99 -6.01
C PHE A 158 1.42 -10.77 -6.07
N VAL A 159 1.72 -9.73 -5.29
CA VAL A 159 0.90 -8.53 -5.24
C VAL A 159 1.73 -7.28 -5.54
N LEU A 160 2.69 -6.92 -4.68
CA LEU A 160 3.38 -5.63 -4.78
C LEU A 160 4.25 -5.51 -6.04
N LEU A 161 5.06 -6.52 -6.32
CA LEU A 161 5.99 -6.59 -7.45
C LEU A 161 5.49 -7.54 -8.55
N GLU A 162 4.20 -7.89 -8.54
CA GLU A 162 3.62 -8.69 -9.61
C GLU A 162 3.73 -7.91 -10.94
N PRO A 163 4.27 -8.51 -12.02
CA PRO A 163 4.61 -7.79 -13.23
C PRO A 163 3.45 -7.02 -13.85
N LYS A 164 2.23 -7.57 -13.83
CA LYS A 164 1.04 -6.87 -14.37
C LYS A 164 0.63 -5.70 -13.49
N ASN A 165 0.76 -5.81 -12.17
CA ASN A 165 0.51 -4.71 -11.25
C ASN A 165 1.48 -3.54 -11.49
N VAL A 166 2.79 -3.83 -11.53
CA VAL A 166 3.83 -2.83 -11.85
C VAL A 166 3.56 -2.17 -13.21
N TYR A 167 3.23 -2.98 -14.22
CA TYR A 167 2.84 -2.47 -15.54
C TYR A 167 1.63 -1.54 -15.48
N SER A 168 0.57 -1.92 -14.76
CA SER A 168 -0.63 -1.09 -14.68
C SER A 168 -0.37 0.25 -13.99
N ALA A 169 0.43 0.28 -12.93
CA ALA A 169 0.80 1.51 -12.24
C ALA A 169 1.62 2.42 -13.16
N TRP A 170 2.63 1.86 -13.83
CA TRP A 170 3.42 2.57 -14.83
C TRP A 170 2.55 3.15 -15.94
N LYS A 171 1.78 2.29 -16.61
CA LYS A 171 0.98 2.65 -17.78
C LYS A 171 -0.07 3.68 -17.44
N MET A 172 -0.71 3.58 -16.26
CA MET A 172 -1.64 4.59 -15.79
C MET A 172 -0.93 5.94 -15.57
N SER A 173 0.27 5.94 -15.00
CA SER A 173 1.05 7.18 -14.83
C SER A 173 1.39 7.83 -16.18
N GLU A 174 1.74 7.05 -17.21
CA GLU A 174 1.99 7.59 -18.56
C GLU A 174 0.72 8.19 -19.18
N ILE A 175 -0.41 7.49 -19.04
CA ILE A 175 -1.73 7.94 -19.55
C ILE A 175 -2.14 9.25 -18.88
N LEU A 176 -2.03 9.34 -17.55
CA LEU A 176 -2.37 10.53 -16.80
C LEU A 176 -1.43 11.70 -17.15
N ARG A 177 -0.12 11.44 -17.30
CA ARG A 177 0.84 12.46 -17.73
C ARG A 177 0.49 13.01 -19.11
N TYR A 178 0.16 12.13 -20.06
CA TYR A 178 -0.29 12.54 -21.38
C TYR A 178 -1.57 13.39 -21.32
N ALA A 179 -2.57 12.94 -20.56
CA ALA A 179 -3.84 13.65 -20.40
C ALA A 179 -3.64 15.04 -19.77
N MET A 180 -2.74 15.17 -18.78
CA MET A 180 -2.37 16.47 -18.20
C MET A 180 -1.63 17.37 -19.19
N GLN A 181 -0.69 16.84 -19.98
CA GLN A 181 0.03 17.60 -21.02
C GLN A 181 -0.91 18.10 -22.14
N LYS A 182 -2.00 17.38 -22.39
CA LYS A 182 -3.06 17.77 -23.33
C LYS A 182 -4.14 18.66 -22.71
N HIS A 183 -4.04 18.96 -21.42
CA HIS A 183 -5.05 19.71 -20.66
C HIS A 183 -6.43 19.04 -20.65
N TYR A 184 -6.48 17.71 -20.75
CA TYR A 184 -7.72 16.94 -20.62
C TYR A 184 -8.14 16.74 -19.17
N ILE A 185 -7.18 16.75 -18.24
CA ILE A 185 -7.39 16.68 -16.80
C ILE A 185 -6.39 17.60 -16.11
N GLU A 186 -6.73 18.02 -14.89
CA GLU A 186 -5.81 18.68 -13.96
C GLU A 186 -5.57 17.77 -12.75
N LEU A 187 -4.47 18.01 -12.03
CA LEU A 187 -4.13 17.24 -10.84
C LEU A 187 -5.22 17.29 -9.77
N ASP A 188 -5.89 18.43 -9.61
CA ASP A 188 -6.97 18.61 -8.64
C ASP A 188 -8.16 17.69 -8.91
N LEU A 189 -8.39 17.29 -10.17
CA LEU A 189 -9.41 16.29 -10.50
C LEU A 189 -9.07 14.92 -9.88
N LEU A 190 -7.79 14.53 -9.85
CA LEU A 190 -7.35 13.26 -9.25
C LEU A 190 -7.51 13.27 -7.72
N LYS A 191 -7.38 14.44 -7.08
CA LYS A 191 -7.59 14.60 -5.63
C LYS A 191 -9.05 14.48 -5.20
N GLN A 192 -9.99 14.80 -6.09
CA GLN A 192 -11.41 14.96 -5.75
C GLN A 192 -12.32 13.89 -6.36
N SER A 193 -11.74 12.96 -7.13
CA SER A 193 -12.49 11.98 -7.91
C SER A 193 -12.14 10.56 -7.52
N THR A 194 -12.83 9.61 -8.15
CA THR A 194 -12.61 8.18 -7.99
C THR A 194 -12.02 7.60 -9.27
N ASP A 195 -11.34 6.46 -9.15
CA ASP A 195 -10.78 5.71 -10.28
C ASP A 195 -11.80 5.53 -11.41
N ASN A 196 -13.02 5.10 -11.09
CA ASN A 196 -14.08 4.89 -12.08
C ASN A 196 -14.47 6.19 -12.81
N ASN A 197 -14.57 7.31 -12.09
CA ASN A 197 -14.91 8.60 -12.68
C ASN A 197 -13.78 9.10 -13.60
N ILE A 198 -12.51 8.94 -13.18
CA ILE A 198 -11.37 9.31 -14.02
C ILE A 198 -11.32 8.44 -15.28
N ILE A 199 -11.48 7.12 -15.16
CA ILE A 199 -11.51 6.22 -16.32
C ILE A 199 -12.64 6.60 -17.28
N ALA A 200 -13.85 6.84 -16.76
CA ALA A 200 -14.99 7.23 -17.60
C ALA A 200 -14.75 8.57 -18.31
N HIS A 201 -14.17 9.55 -17.62
CA HIS A 201 -13.78 10.83 -18.22
C HIS A 201 -12.75 10.64 -19.34
N LEU A 202 -11.70 9.85 -19.09
CA LEU A 202 -10.65 9.58 -20.07
C LEU A 202 -11.18 8.82 -21.30
N GLN A 203 -12.11 7.88 -21.12
CA GLN A 203 -12.77 7.16 -22.21
C GLN A 203 -13.68 8.05 -23.07
N GLY A 204 -14.22 9.12 -22.49
CA GLY A 204 -15.05 10.09 -23.22
C GLY A 204 -14.28 11.02 -24.17
N ILE A 205 -12.95 11.03 -24.09
CA ILE A 205 -12.11 11.94 -24.88
C ILE A 205 -11.84 11.35 -26.27
N HIS A 206 -12.15 12.14 -27.31
CA HIS A 206 -11.90 11.78 -28.70
C HIS A 206 -10.43 12.00 -29.12
N ASP A 207 -9.51 11.26 -28.50
CA ASP A 207 -8.09 11.24 -28.83
C ASP A 207 -7.62 9.81 -29.12
N ILE A 208 -7.25 9.54 -30.37
CA ILE A 208 -6.89 8.19 -30.83
C ILE A 208 -5.69 7.62 -30.08
N HIS A 209 -4.71 8.46 -29.73
CA HIS A 209 -3.54 7.99 -29.00
C HIS A 209 -3.91 7.62 -27.57
N LEU A 210 -4.65 8.49 -26.86
CA LEU A 210 -5.14 8.21 -25.53
C LEU A 210 -5.98 6.93 -25.47
N GLN A 211 -6.92 6.76 -26.41
CA GLN A 211 -7.77 5.56 -26.44
C GLN A 211 -6.97 4.28 -26.72
N ARG A 212 -5.90 4.36 -27.52
CA ARG A 212 -4.97 3.23 -27.73
C ARG A 212 -4.22 2.88 -26.45
N GLU A 213 -3.70 3.85 -25.73
CA GLU A 213 -2.99 3.60 -24.47
C GLU A 213 -3.93 3.03 -23.40
N LEU A 214 -5.13 3.58 -23.24
CA LEU A 214 -6.14 3.03 -22.32
C LEU A 214 -6.51 1.58 -22.65
N ALA A 215 -6.60 1.23 -23.93
CA ALA A 215 -6.92 -0.13 -24.37
C ALA A 215 -5.84 -1.16 -23.96
N THR A 216 -4.61 -0.74 -23.63
CA THR A 216 -3.55 -1.63 -23.16
C THR A 216 -3.75 -2.10 -21.70
N LEU A 217 -4.63 -1.44 -20.94
CA LEU A 217 -4.94 -1.80 -19.55
C LEU A 217 -6.03 -2.88 -19.46
N HIS A 218 -5.73 -4.05 -20.03
CA HIS A 218 -6.63 -5.20 -20.08
C HIS A 218 -6.03 -6.46 -19.45
N PRO A 219 -6.87 -7.43 -19.02
CA PRO A 219 -6.41 -8.63 -18.30
C PRO A 219 -5.46 -9.54 -19.08
N ASP A 220 -5.61 -9.56 -20.41
CA ASP A 220 -4.85 -10.45 -21.30
C ASP A 220 -3.46 -9.91 -21.65
N ILE A 221 -3.05 -8.76 -21.10
CA ILE A 221 -1.69 -8.26 -21.28
C ILE A 221 -0.68 -9.27 -20.75
N ALA A 222 0.39 -9.51 -21.51
CA ALA A 222 1.49 -10.37 -21.13
C ALA A 222 2.73 -9.51 -20.86
N VAL A 223 3.25 -9.61 -19.64
CA VAL A 223 4.44 -8.87 -19.19
C VAL A 223 5.33 -9.80 -18.35
N GLU A 224 6.63 -9.56 -18.40
CA GLU A 224 7.63 -10.28 -17.63
C GLU A 224 8.65 -9.33 -16.99
N ILE A 225 9.33 -9.81 -15.94
CA ILE A 225 10.53 -9.16 -15.40
C ILE A 225 11.74 -9.64 -16.21
N ASN A 226 12.49 -8.72 -16.80
CA ASN A 226 13.66 -9.04 -17.62
C ASN A 226 14.71 -7.92 -17.54
N ASN A 227 15.81 -8.17 -16.83
CA ASN A 227 16.87 -7.18 -16.60
C ASN A 227 17.84 -7.00 -17.78
N GLN A 228 17.73 -7.81 -18.84
CA GLN A 228 18.58 -7.71 -20.04
C GLN A 228 17.87 -6.95 -21.17
N THR A 229 16.57 -7.21 -21.34
CA THR A 229 15.73 -6.58 -22.36
C THR A 229 14.42 -6.16 -21.71
N TYR A 230 14.20 -4.86 -21.55
CA TYR A 230 13.01 -4.29 -20.91
C TYR A 230 12.52 -3.06 -21.68
N ASP A 231 11.23 -2.76 -21.54
CA ASP A 231 10.62 -1.56 -22.13
C ASP A 231 10.65 -0.39 -21.16
N PHE A 232 10.54 -0.67 -19.85
CA PHE A 232 10.64 0.34 -18.82
C PHE A 232 11.17 -0.24 -17.50
N TYR A 233 11.59 0.66 -16.62
CA TYR A 233 12.13 0.37 -15.30
C TYR A 233 11.36 1.17 -14.26
N MET A 234 11.05 0.54 -13.13
CA MET A 234 10.41 1.19 -11.99
C MET A 234 11.07 0.81 -10.67
N THR A 235 11.13 1.80 -9.79
CA THR A 235 11.42 1.65 -8.36
C THR A 235 10.28 2.26 -7.58
N GLY A 236 9.95 1.65 -6.44
CA GLY A 236 9.04 2.22 -5.44
C GLY A 236 9.68 2.23 -4.07
N LYS A 237 8.87 2.58 -3.06
CA LYS A 237 9.29 2.55 -1.66
C LYS A 237 9.62 1.12 -1.23
N THR A 238 10.71 0.93 -0.49
CA THR A 238 11.04 -0.38 0.09
C THR A 238 9.96 -0.81 1.08
N ARG A 239 9.33 -1.97 0.85
CA ARG A 239 8.30 -2.54 1.72
C ARG A 239 8.81 -3.82 2.37
N VAL A 240 9.62 -3.69 3.42
CA VAL A 240 10.19 -4.81 4.18
C VAL A 240 9.70 -4.76 5.63
N VAL A 241 9.53 -5.93 6.23
CA VAL A 241 9.01 -6.08 7.60
C VAL A 241 9.90 -7.03 8.40
N ASP A 242 10.21 -6.64 9.64
CA ASP A 242 10.93 -7.43 10.63
C ASP A 242 10.13 -7.37 11.94
N PRO A 243 9.07 -8.21 12.05
CA PRO A 243 8.18 -8.18 13.19
C PRO A 243 8.92 -8.41 14.51
N LEU A 244 8.48 -7.68 15.55
CA LEU A 244 8.88 -7.97 16.92
C LEU A 244 8.21 -9.25 17.41
N VAL A 245 8.95 -10.07 18.15
CA VAL A 245 8.48 -11.34 18.70
C VAL A 245 8.73 -11.39 20.19
N LEU A 246 7.74 -11.88 20.92
CA LEU A 246 7.85 -12.14 22.35
C LEU A 246 8.62 -13.44 22.58
N THR A 247 9.70 -13.35 23.35
CA THR A 247 10.52 -14.49 23.76
C THR A 247 10.65 -14.54 25.28
N GLU A 248 11.18 -15.64 25.81
CA GLU A 248 11.54 -15.73 27.25
C GLU A 248 12.54 -14.65 27.69
N ARG A 249 13.31 -14.10 26.74
CA ARG A 249 14.34 -13.07 27.00
C ARG A 249 13.84 -11.64 26.76
N GLY A 250 12.56 -11.47 26.44
CA GLY A 250 11.94 -10.20 26.10
C GLY A 250 11.53 -10.09 24.63
N VAL A 251 11.27 -8.86 24.19
CA VAL A 251 10.81 -8.55 22.83
C VAL A 251 12.00 -8.25 21.92
N VAL A 252 12.14 -9.00 20.83
CA VAL A 252 13.24 -8.85 19.87
C VAL A 252 12.72 -8.97 18.43
N PRO A 253 13.38 -8.38 17.42
CA PRO A 253 13.03 -8.61 16.02
C PRO A 253 13.29 -10.07 15.62
N ILE A 254 12.40 -10.66 14.82
CA ILE A 254 12.50 -12.07 14.41
C ILE A 254 13.83 -12.37 13.69
N SER A 255 14.35 -11.43 12.91
CA SER A 255 15.63 -11.57 12.19
C SER A 255 16.84 -11.80 13.11
N THR A 256 16.75 -11.39 14.37
CA THR A 256 17.85 -11.53 15.35
C THR A 256 17.95 -12.92 15.97
N ILE A 257 16.86 -13.69 15.92
CA ILE A 257 16.74 -15.01 16.54
C ILE A 257 16.50 -16.13 15.53
N ASN A 258 16.07 -15.81 14.32
CA ASN A 258 15.76 -16.80 13.30
C ASN A 258 16.44 -16.49 11.94
N LYS A 259 17.21 -17.47 11.46
CA LYS A 259 17.99 -17.35 10.21
C LYS A 259 17.13 -17.29 8.95
N GLU A 260 16.02 -18.02 8.91
CA GLU A 260 15.10 -18.01 7.77
C GLU A 260 14.49 -16.61 7.59
N ALA A 261 14.07 -15.99 8.69
CA ALA A 261 13.55 -14.64 8.66
C ALA A 261 14.61 -13.63 8.21
N GLN A 262 15.83 -13.73 8.74
CA GLN A 262 16.95 -12.88 8.32
C GLN A 262 17.22 -12.98 6.82
N GLU A 263 17.28 -14.19 6.27
CA GLU A 263 17.53 -14.43 4.85
C GLU A 263 16.40 -13.89 3.95
N SER A 264 15.14 -14.09 4.36
CA SER A 264 13.97 -13.56 3.65
C SER A 264 13.96 -12.03 3.63
N ILE A 265 14.24 -11.37 4.76
CA ILE A 265 14.32 -9.91 4.86
C ILE A 265 15.43 -9.35 3.93
N GLN A 266 16.64 -9.91 4.00
CA GLN A 266 17.75 -9.49 3.14
C GLN A 266 17.45 -9.70 1.65
N PHE A 267 16.77 -10.80 1.32
CA PHE A 267 16.33 -11.06 -0.04
C PHE A 267 15.36 -9.96 -0.52
N LEU A 268 14.34 -9.63 0.29
CA LEU A 268 13.36 -8.59 -0.05
C LEU A 268 14.00 -7.20 -0.18
N GLU A 269 14.88 -6.81 0.75
CA GLU A 269 15.63 -5.54 0.68
C GLU A 269 16.36 -5.41 -0.67
N LYS A 270 17.05 -6.48 -1.08
CA LYS A 270 17.76 -6.51 -2.35
C LYS A 270 16.81 -6.47 -3.55
N GLN A 271 15.65 -7.12 -3.49
CA GLN A 271 14.66 -7.04 -4.57
C GLN A 271 14.16 -5.60 -4.77
N PHE A 272 13.83 -4.90 -3.68
CA PHE A 272 13.40 -3.50 -3.76
C PHE A 272 14.53 -2.56 -4.23
N GLU A 273 15.78 -2.79 -3.80
CA GLU A 273 16.94 -2.02 -4.27
C GLU A 273 17.17 -2.18 -5.79
N ILE A 274 17.00 -3.39 -6.32
CA ILE A 274 17.15 -3.69 -7.75
C ILE A 274 16.03 -3.04 -8.58
N GLY A 275 14.81 -2.96 -8.04
CA GLY A 275 13.63 -2.49 -8.76
C GLY A 275 13.10 -3.50 -9.79
N SER A 276 12.13 -3.07 -10.59
CA SER A 276 11.43 -3.90 -11.56
C SER A 276 11.74 -3.46 -12.99
N PHE A 277 12.34 -4.36 -13.77
CA PHE A 277 12.60 -4.20 -15.21
C PHE A 277 11.51 -4.94 -15.98
N ILE A 278 10.55 -4.22 -16.56
CA ILE A 278 9.37 -4.84 -17.17
C ILE A 278 9.47 -4.83 -18.69
N ARG A 279 9.17 -5.98 -19.30
CA ARG A 279 9.03 -6.16 -20.74
C ARG A 279 7.61 -6.60 -21.08
N GLN A 280 6.99 -5.94 -22.04
CA GLN A 280 5.75 -6.37 -22.68
C GLN A 280 6.06 -7.48 -23.68
N ILE A 281 5.32 -8.58 -23.57
CA ILE A 281 5.37 -9.69 -24.50
C ILE A 281 4.27 -9.44 -25.52
N HIS A 282 4.65 -9.09 -26.74
CA HIS A 282 3.72 -9.06 -27.86
C HIS A 282 3.42 -10.51 -28.26
N VAL A 283 2.25 -11.00 -27.84
CA VAL A 283 1.70 -12.31 -28.22
C VAL A 283 0.89 -12.17 -29.51
#